data_AF-A0A9W9J672-F1
#
_entry.id   AF-A0A9W9J672-F1
#
_cell.length_a   1.000
_cell.length_b   1.000
_cell.length_c   1.000
_cell.angle_alpha   90.00
_cell.angle_beta   90.00
_cell.angle_gamma   90.00
#
_symmetry.space_group_name_H-M   'P 1'
#
loop_
_entity.id
_entity.type
_entity.pdbx_description
1 polymer ?
#
loop_
_entity_poly.entity_id
_entity_poly.type
_entity_poly.pdbx_seq_one_letter_code
_entity_poly.pdbx_strand_id
1 'polypeptide(L)'
;MSDIHLDNSGAGPLQVPGFGDVPLDYELKIGQSFAHGALPNFPYLEGRATRLTLPEVFMLRLMERVTEIPNWEEDIFDNDVVAQWHADLLSDSKFSGQWDPAYCDEGVDMDLVSLTTWNWCVAELRDKAMDFVVRRYILTLNSDSGVCKSDVFVGKSLHHEFL
;
A
#
# COMPACT_ATOMS: atom_id res chain seq x y z
N MET A 1 -27.29 -14.59 -16.64
CA MET A 1 -26.46 -15.80 -16.53
C MET A 1 -26.81 -16.48 -15.21
N SER A 2 -26.88 -17.81 -15.20
CA SER A 2 -27.03 -18.59 -13.96
C SER A 2 -25.75 -18.50 -13.14
N ASP A 3 -25.85 -18.31 -11.83
CA ASP A 3 -24.69 -18.29 -10.93
C ASP A 3 -24.02 -19.68 -10.94
N ILE A 4 -22.76 -19.73 -11.36
CA ILE A 4 -21.91 -20.93 -11.30
C ILE A 4 -21.28 -20.98 -9.91
N HIS A 5 -21.43 -22.11 -9.22
CA HIS A 5 -20.75 -22.37 -7.96
C HIS A 5 -19.28 -22.68 -8.23
N LEU A 6 -18.36 -21.90 -7.65
CA LEU A 6 -16.91 -22.10 -7.76
C LEU A 6 -16.40 -22.82 -6.51
N ASP A 7 -16.06 -24.10 -6.62
CA ASP A 7 -15.39 -24.87 -5.57
C ASP A 7 -13.89 -25.01 -5.89
N ASN A 8 -13.07 -24.23 -5.18
CA ASN A 8 -11.61 -24.27 -5.27
C ASN A 8 -10.97 -24.75 -3.96
N SER A 9 -11.65 -25.62 -3.21
CA SER A 9 -11.16 -26.22 -1.95
C SER A 9 -9.96 -27.17 -2.12
N GLY A 10 -9.64 -27.57 -3.35
CA GLY A 10 -8.61 -28.56 -3.67
C GLY A 10 -9.08 -30.01 -3.60
N ALA A 11 -10.36 -30.26 -3.29
CA ALA A 11 -10.96 -31.60 -3.26
C ALA A 11 -11.39 -32.12 -4.65
N GLY A 12 -11.22 -31.32 -5.70
CA GLY A 12 -11.63 -31.65 -7.07
C GLY A 12 -10.89 -30.82 -8.12
N PRO A 13 -11.28 -30.94 -9.40
CA PRO A 13 -10.74 -30.12 -10.48
C PRO A 13 -10.97 -28.62 -10.22
N LEU A 14 -10.01 -27.80 -10.63
CA LEU A 14 -10.06 -26.34 -10.46
C LEU A 14 -11.28 -25.75 -11.19
N GLN A 15 -12.07 -24.93 -10.47
CA GLN A 15 -13.24 -24.23 -11.00
C GLN A 15 -12.96 -22.72 -11.03
N VAL A 16 -12.28 -22.29 -12.09
CA VAL A 16 -11.94 -20.88 -12.36
C VAL A 16 -12.21 -20.56 -13.83
N PRO A 17 -12.47 -19.30 -14.20
CA PRO A 17 -12.70 -18.92 -15.60
C PRO A 17 -11.65 -19.50 -16.56
N GLY A 18 -12.12 -20.23 -17.59
CA GLY A 18 -11.28 -20.93 -18.56
C GLY A 18 -10.93 -22.39 -18.20
N PHE A 19 -11.35 -22.89 -17.03
CA PHE A 19 -11.16 -24.27 -16.57
C PHE A 19 -12.46 -24.85 -15.99
N GLY A 20 -12.59 -26.17 -15.94
CA GLY A 20 -13.67 -26.84 -15.21
C GLY A 20 -15.08 -26.46 -15.69
N ASP A 21 -15.27 -26.30 -17.00
CA ASP A 21 -16.51 -25.84 -17.65
C ASP A 21 -16.99 -24.43 -17.26
N VAL A 22 -16.14 -23.64 -16.61
CA VAL A 22 -16.39 -22.22 -16.33
C VAL A 22 -16.00 -21.38 -17.56
N PRO A 23 -16.92 -20.58 -18.13
CA PRO A 23 -16.61 -19.68 -19.24
C PRO A 23 -15.44 -18.75 -18.91
N LEU A 24 -14.64 -18.43 -19.92
CA LEU A 24 -13.46 -17.57 -19.74
C LEU A 24 -13.82 -16.15 -19.26
N ASP A 25 -14.97 -15.65 -19.69
CA ASP A 25 -15.55 -14.35 -19.36
C ASP A 25 -16.50 -14.40 -18.16
N TYR A 26 -16.51 -15.49 -17.40
CA TYR A 26 -17.35 -15.59 -16.22
C TYR A 26 -16.82 -14.70 -15.08
N GLU A 27 -17.61 -13.72 -14.68
CA GLU A 27 -17.33 -12.86 -13.53
C GLU A 27 -18.40 -13.05 -12.45
N LEU A 28 -17.96 -13.05 -11.19
CA LEU A 28 -18.86 -13.04 -10.04
C LEU A 28 -19.55 -11.67 -9.93
N LYS A 29 -20.74 -11.66 -9.31
CA LYS A 29 -21.48 -10.42 -9.02
C LYS A 29 -20.66 -9.48 -8.13
N ILE A 30 -20.99 -8.19 -8.19
CA ILE A 30 -20.42 -7.15 -7.33
C ILE A 30 -20.51 -7.58 -5.85
N GLY A 31 -19.39 -7.48 -5.13
CA GLY A 31 -19.29 -7.90 -3.73
C GLY A 31 -18.99 -9.39 -3.53
N GLN A 32 -18.96 -10.18 -4.60
CA GLN A 32 -18.52 -11.58 -4.61
C GLN A 32 -17.28 -11.80 -5.47
N SER A 33 -17.02 -10.91 -6.45
CA SER A 33 -15.76 -10.89 -7.20
C SER A 33 -14.59 -10.38 -6.36
N PHE A 34 -13.38 -10.75 -6.76
CA PHE A 34 -12.18 -10.07 -6.26
C PHE A 34 -12.27 -8.59 -6.63
N ALA A 35 -11.83 -7.73 -5.70
CA ALA A 35 -11.59 -6.33 -6.01
C ALA A 35 -10.54 -6.26 -7.13
N HIS A 36 -10.98 -6.11 -8.38
CA HIS A 36 -10.09 -5.85 -9.48
C HIS A 36 -10.03 -4.35 -9.70
N GLY A 37 -8.82 -3.83 -9.96
CA GLY A 37 -8.58 -2.39 -9.96
C GLY A 37 -9.51 -1.61 -10.88
N ALA A 38 -9.98 -2.18 -11.99
CA ALA A 38 -10.92 -1.52 -12.89
C ALA A 38 -12.35 -1.51 -12.31
N LEU A 39 -12.92 -0.35 -11.98
CA LEU A 39 -14.30 -0.17 -11.54
C LEU A 39 -15.28 -0.56 -12.66
N PRO A 40 -15.86 -1.77 -12.69
CA PRO A 40 -16.59 -2.24 -13.87
C PRO A 40 -18.03 -1.71 -13.93
N ASN A 41 -18.57 -1.18 -12.83
CA ASN A 41 -20.01 -0.91 -12.70
C ASN A 41 -20.35 0.53 -12.33
N PHE A 42 -19.42 1.47 -12.54
CA PHE A 42 -19.69 2.90 -12.41
C PHE A 42 -19.91 3.50 -13.81
N PRO A 43 -21.11 4.04 -14.13
CA PRO A 43 -21.47 4.49 -15.49
C PRO A 43 -20.53 5.51 -16.14
N TYR A 44 -19.65 6.14 -15.35
CA TYR A 44 -18.67 7.14 -15.79
C TYR A 44 -17.21 6.71 -15.56
N LEU A 45 -16.98 5.55 -14.94
CA LEU A 45 -15.67 5.01 -14.58
C LEU A 45 -15.52 3.54 -14.98
N GLU A 46 -16.43 3.00 -15.79
CA GLU A 46 -16.41 1.63 -16.29
C GLU A 46 -15.03 1.29 -16.89
N GLY A 47 -14.37 0.29 -16.32
CA GLY A 47 -13.04 -0.14 -16.74
C GLY A 47 -11.87 0.72 -16.20
N ARG A 48 -12.12 1.73 -15.36
CA ARG A 48 -11.07 2.59 -14.78
C ARG A 48 -10.79 2.23 -13.34
N ALA A 49 -9.51 2.14 -12.99
CA ALA A 49 -9.12 2.12 -11.59
C ALA A 49 -9.16 3.50 -10.97
N THR A 50 -9.59 3.57 -9.71
CA THR A 50 -9.24 4.70 -8.85
C THR A 50 -7.72 4.71 -8.78
N ARG A 51 -7.09 5.62 -9.52
CA ARG A 51 -5.64 5.76 -9.51
C ARG A 51 -5.29 6.82 -8.49
N LEU A 52 -4.34 6.49 -7.63
CA LEU A 52 -3.70 7.48 -6.79
C LEU A 52 -3.10 8.57 -7.68
N THR A 53 -3.33 9.81 -7.31
CA THR A 53 -2.61 10.97 -7.81
C THR A 53 -1.15 10.87 -7.42
N LEU A 54 -0.29 11.58 -8.14
CA LEU A 54 1.15 11.56 -7.85
C LEU A 54 1.48 12.02 -6.42
N PRO A 55 0.84 13.06 -5.85
CA PRO A 55 0.99 13.40 -4.44
C PRO A 55 0.56 12.28 -3.48
N GLU A 56 -0.54 11.58 -3.74
CA GLU A 56 -0.98 10.44 -2.91
C GLU A 56 0.05 9.31 -2.94
N VAL A 57 0.65 9.02 -4.10
CA VAL A 57 1.76 8.06 -4.20
C VAL A 57 2.96 8.51 -3.34
N PHE A 58 3.31 9.79 -3.38
CA PHE A 58 4.40 10.31 -2.55
C PHE A 58 4.10 10.33 -1.06
N MET A 59 2.84 10.58 -0.66
CA MET A 59 2.40 10.42 0.74
C MET A 59 2.64 8.99 1.23
N LEU A 60 2.24 7.99 0.45
CA LEU A 60 2.44 6.58 0.79
C LEU A 60 3.93 6.24 0.92
N ARG A 61 4.77 6.72 -0.01
CA ARG A 61 6.23 6.51 0.04
C ARG A 61 6.90 7.23 1.21
N LEU A 62 6.41 8.42 1.55
CA LEU A 62 6.91 9.17 2.68
C LEU A 62 6.63 8.44 3.99
N MET A 63 5.39 7.98 4.17
CA MET A 63 5.03 7.18 5.35
C MET A 63 5.81 5.87 5.40
N GLU A 64 5.97 5.19 4.26
CA GLU A 64 6.81 3.99 4.13
C GLU A 64 8.24 4.25 4.64
N ARG A 65 8.90 5.32 4.15
CA ARG A 65 10.25 5.70 4.59
C ARG A 65 10.34 6.02 6.08
N VAL A 66 9.39 6.77 6.62
CA VAL A 66 9.40 7.10 8.06
C VAL A 66 9.25 5.82 8.89
N THR A 67 8.41 4.87 8.46
CA THR A 67 8.25 3.60 9.18
C THR A 67 9.44 2.65 9.11
N GLU A 68 10.44 2.94 8.27
CA GLU A 68 11.73 2.21 8.24
C GLU A 68 12.77 2.81 9.22
N ILE A 69 12.50 3.99 9.78
CA ILE A 69 13.39 4.61 10.76
C ILE A 69 13.27 3.83 12.09
N PRO A 70 14.38 3.40 12.71
CA PRO A 70 14.32 2.75 14.01
C PRO A 70 13.62 3.62 15.06
N ASN A 71 12.73 3.01 15.85
CA ASN A 71 11.92 3.67 16.89
C ASN A 71 11.01 4.80 16.38
N TRP A 72 10.67 4.83 15.08
CA TRP A 72 9.79 5.85 14.52
C TRP A 72 8.47 5.98 15.29
N GLU A 73 7.95 4.88 15.84
CA GLU A 73 6.69 4.83 16.57
C GLU A 73 6.72 5.60 17.90
N GLU A 74 7.90 5.81 18.47
CA GLU A 74 8.11 6.65 19.66
C GLU A 74 8.49 8.07 19.25
N ASP A 75 9.41 8.18 18.28
CA ASP A 75 10.01 9.44 17.85
C ASP A 75 9.05 10.36 17.07
N ILE A 76 7.99 9.82 16.44
CA ILE A 76 6.98 10.60 15.70
C ILE A 76 6.23 11.63 16.57
N PHE A 77 6.28 11.47 17.90
CA PHE A 77 5.67 12.41 18.85
C PHE A 77 6.60 13.58 19.23
N ASP A 78 7.90 13.48 18.94
CA ASP A 78 8.86 14.57 19.12
C ASP A 78 8.87 15.49 17.89
N ASN A 79 8.44 16.74 18.06
CA ASN A 79 8.35 17.69 16.96
C ASN A 79 9.74 18.12 16.43
N ASP A 80 10.78 18.09 17.26
CA ASP A 80 12.13 18.46 16.83
C ASP A 80 12.71 17.35 15.94
N VAL A 81 12.47 16.09 16.31
CA VAL A 81 12.85 14.92 15.49
C VAL A 81 12.09 14.90 14.17
N VAL A 82 10.77 15.11 14.20
CA VAL A 82 9.94 15.19 12.99
C VAL A 82 10.36 16.35 12.08
N ALA A 83 10.73 17.50 12.65
CA ALA A 83 11.27 18.62 11.87
C ALA A 83 12.62 18.28 11.21
N GLN A 84 13.48 17.53 11.90
CA GLN A 84 14.72 17.04 11.33
C GLN A 84 14.47 16.07 10.17
N TRP A 85 13.57 15.09 10.33
CA TRP A 85 13.20 14.17 9.25
C TRP A 85 12.65 14.91 8.02
N HIS A 86 11.83 15.94 8.23
CA HIS A 86 11.36 16.78 7.13
C HIS A 86 12.50 17.49 6.40
N ALA A 87 13.47 18.04 7.14
CA ALA A 87 14.64 18.69 6.56
C ALA A 87 15.54 17.71 5.80
N ASP A 88 15.75 16.51 6.35
CA ASP A 88 16.54 15.45 5.72
C ASP A 88 15.89 14.99 4.41
N LEU A 89 14.58 14.71 4.43
CA LEU A 89 13.80 14.34 3.24
C LEU A 89 13.79 15.45 2.18
N LEU A 90 13.71 16.72 2.59
CA LEU A 90 13.85 17.85 1.67
C LEU A 90 15.24 17.90 1.03
N SER A 91 16.30 17.61 1.80
CA SER A 91 17.68 17.61 1.30
C SER A 91 17.96 16.45 0.34
N ASP A 92 17.33 15.30 0.60
CA ASP A 92 17.39 14.10 -0.23
C ASP A 92 16.43 14.15 -1.43
N SER A 93 15.52 15.14 -1.47
CA SER A 93 14.59 15.36 -2.56
C SER A 93 15.35 15.72 -3.83
N LYS A 94 15.58 14.71 -4.67
CA LYS A 94 16.15 14.91 -6.00
C LYS A 94 15.02 15.28 -6.95
N PHE A 95 14.88 16.58 -7.25
CA PHE A 95 14.14 17.02 -8.41
C PHE A 95 14.87 16.55 -9.69
N SER A 96 14.59 15.33 -10.14
CA SER A 96 14.85 15.00 -11.54
C SER A 96 13.61 15.45 -12.30
N GLY A 97 13.60 16.70 -12.80
CA GLY A 97 12.62 17.14 -13.81
C GLY A 97 12.60 16.30 -15.10
N GLN A 98 13.31 15.18 -15.09
CA GLN A 98 13.32 14.10 -16.06
C GLN A 98 12.76 12.86 -15.35
N TRP A 99 11.57 12.43 -15.75
CA TRP A 99 11.09 11.09 -15.47
C TRP A 99 12.04 10.12 -16.17
N ASP A 100 12.95 9.50 -15.41
CA ASP A 100 13.79 8.41 -15.91
C ASP A 100 13.04 7.09 -15.67
N PRO A 101 12.61 6.38 -16.73
CA PRO A 101 11.93 5.10 -16.61
C PRO A 101 12.79 4.00 -15.96
N ALA A 102 14.12 4.20 -15.89
CA ALA A 102 15.04 3.31 -15.19
C ALA A 102 15.19 3.64 -13.70
N TYR A 103 14.81 4.85 -13.26
CA TYR A 103 14.65 5.23 -11.85
C TYR A 103 13.19 5.02 -11.40
N CYS A 104 12.67 3.84 -11.68
CA CYS A 104 11.56 3.33 -10.92
C CYS A 104 12.09 2.76 -9.60
N ASP A 105 12.56 3.59 -8.66
CA ASP A 105 12.40 3.19 -7.26
C ASP A 105 12.70 4.28 -6.22
N GLU A 106 11.93 4.19 -5.12
CA GLU A 106 12.21 4.72 -3.78
C GLU A 106 12.16 6.23 -3.51
N GLY A 107 12.37 7.12 -4.48
CA GLY A 107 12.36 8.58 -4.29
C GLY A 107 11.02 9.17 -3.80
N VAL A 108 11.07 10.14 -2.87
CA VAL A 108 9.97 11.07 -2.57
C VAL A 108 10.33 12.44 -3.14
N ASP A 109 9.53 12.94 -4.07
CA ASP A 109 9.65 14.31 -4.57
C ASP A 109 8.92 15.25 -3.60
N MET A 110 9.70 15.92 -2.76
CA MET A 110 9.15 16.83 -1.76
C MET A 110 8.59 18.12 -2.37
N ASP A 111 8.86 18.45 -3.64
CA ASP A 111 8.21 19.58 -4.32
C ASP A 111 6.71 19.30 -4.56
N LEU A 112 6.34 18.02 -4.62
CA LEU A 112 4.95 17.55 -4.77
C LEU A 112 4.29 17.19 -3.43
N VAL A 113 5.04 17.28 -2.33
CA VAL A 113 4.52 17.12 -0.96
C VAL A 113 4.45 18.49 -0.30
N SER A 114 3.27 19.12 -0.37
CA SER A 114 3.06 20.40 0.32
C SER A 114 3.24 20.24 1.84
N LEU A 115 3.53 21.34 2.54
CA LEU A 115 3.60 21.33 4.01
C LEU A 115 2.31 20.80 4.65
N THR A 116 1.15 21.09 4.06
CA THR A 116 -0.13 20.54 4.52
C THR A 116 -0.15 19.02 4.36
N THR A 117 0.29 18.51 3.21
CA THR A 117 0.40 17.08 2.92
C THR A 117 1.33 16.37 3.91
N TRP A 118 2.49 16.97 4.19
CA TRP A 118 3.41 16.49 5.23
C TRP A 118 2.73 16.39 6.59
N ASN A 119 2.04 17.45 7.03
CA ASN A 119 1.35 17.46 8.32
C ASN A 119 0.26 16.38 8.41
N TRP A 120 -0.45 16.09 7.31
CA TRP A 120 -1.39 14.98 7.24
C TRP A 120 -0.68 13.63 7.39
N CYS A 121 0.44 13.41 6.70
CA CYS A 121 1.21 12.18 6.85
C CYS A 121 1.71 12.00 8.30
N VAL A 122 2.20 13.07 8.94
CA VAL A 122 2.62 13.02 10.35
C VAL A 122 1.45 12.69 11.28
N ALA A 123 0.27 13.29 11.05
CA ALA A 123 -0.93 12.97 11.84
C ALA A 123 -1.33 11.49 11.67
N GLU A 124 -1.38 10.99 10.44
CA GLU A 124 -1.67 9.59 10.15
C GLU A 124 -0.63 8.64 10.78
N LEU A 125 0.66 8.98 10.72
CA LEU A 125 1.73 8.19 11.34
C LEU A 125 1.59 8.14 12.86
N ARG A 126 1.20 9.24 13.51
CA ARG A 126 0.93 9.26 14.97
C ARG A 126 -0.23 8.34 15.34
N ASP A 127 -1.29 8.33 14.54
CA ASP A 127 -2.42 7.42 14.74
C ASP A 127 -1.97 5.96 14.57
N LYS A 128 -1.17 5.66 13.54
CA LYS A 128 -0.61 4.32 13.33
C LYS A 128 0.34 3.90 14.45
N ALA A 129 1.14 4.82 14.99
CA ALA A 129 2.05 4.53 16.10
C ALA A 129 1.28 4.12 17.36
N MET A 130 0.16 4.80 17.67
CA MET A 130 -0.73 4.40 18.77
C MET A 130 -1.29 2.99 18.55
N ASP A 131 -1.72 2.67 17.34
CA ASP A 131 -2.23 1.36 16.96
C ASP A 131 -1.15 0.27 16.99
N PHE A 132 0.09 0.60 16.63
CA PHE A 132 1.22 -0.32 16.58
C PHE A 132 1.57 -0.87 17.97
N VAL A 133 1.45 -0.06 19.03
CA VAL A 133 1.67 -0.49 20.43
C VAL A 133 0.78 -1.68 20.79
N VAL A 134 -0.47 -1.68 20.30
CA VAL A 134 -1.46 -2.72 20.56
C VAL A 134 -1.31 -3.88 19.58
N ARG A 135 -1.21 -3.59 18.28
CA ARG A 135 -1.30 -4.57 17.20
C ARG A 135 0.01 -5.29 16.89
N ARG A 136 1.16 -4.64 17.15
CA ARG A 136 2.52 -5.12 16.77
C ARG A 136 2.74 -5.33 15.28
N TYR A 137 1.89 -4.72 14.46
CA TYR A 137 2.04 -4.62 13.02
C TYR A 137 1.49 -3.27 12.56
N ILE A 138 1.95 -2.81 11.40
CA ILE A 138 1.50 -1.57 10.77
C ILE A 138 1.09 -1.83 9.32
N LEU A 139 0.07 -1.10 8.86
CA LEU A 139 -0.28 -1.04 7.45
C LEU A 139 0.40 0.17 6.80
N THR A 140 1.36 -0.13 5.92
CA THR A 140 1.99 0.83 5.02
C THR A 140 1.45 0.67 3.60
N LEU A 141 1.78 1.62 2.70
CA LEU A 141 1.24 1.67 1.34
C LEU A 141 -0.30 1.50 1.29
N ASN A 142 -0.98 2.03 2.31
CA ASN A 142 -2.39 1.76 2.60
C ASN A 142 -3.30 2.56 1.67
N SER A 143 -3.62 1.98 0.51
CA SER A 143 -4.59 2.49 -0.46
C SER A 143 -5.78 1.53 -0.57
N ASP A 144 -6.15 1.09 -1.78
CA ASP A 144 -7.18 0.05 -1.99
C ASP A 144 -6.70 -1.34 -1.50
N SER A 145 -5.38 -1.52 -1.42
CA SER A 145 -4.73 -2.69 -0.84
C SER A 145 -3.48 -2.23 -0.09
N GLY A 146 -3.37 -2.57 1.19
CA GLY A 146 -2.25 -2.18 2.04
C GLY A 146 -1.20 -3.29 2.19
N VAL A 147 0.02 -2.90 2.52
CA VAL A 147 1.12 -3.81 2.88
C VAL A 147 1.22 -3.85 4.40
N CYS A 148 1.22 -5.05 4.98
CA CYS A 148 1.37 -5.24 6.42
C CYS A 148 2.83 -5.53 6.75
N LYS A 149 3.41 -4.73 7.65
CA LYS A 149 4.75 -4.94 8.20
C LYS A 149 4.67 -5.39 9.65
N SER A 150 5.45 -6.42 10.00
CA SER A 150 5.66 -6.83 11.38
C SER A 150 6.93 -7.67 11.53
N ASP A 151 7.76 -7.29 12.49
CA ASP A 151 8.96 -8.05 12.85
C ASP A 151 8.66 -9.18 13.85
N VAL A 152 7.47 -9.19 14.45
CA VAL A 152 7.11 -10.12 15.54
C VAL A 152 6.38 -11.36 15.01
N PHE A 153 5.67 -11.25 13.88
CA PHE A 153 4.87 -12.36 13.34
C PHE A 153 5.65 -13.33 12.44
N VAL A 154 6.88 -12.99 12.04
CA VAL A 154 7.74 -13.94 11.32
C VAL A 154 8.31 -14.95 12.31
N GLY A 155 7.96 -16.23 12.15
CA GLY A 155 8.43 -17.30 13.02
C GLY A 155 9.96 -17.40 13.03
N LYS A 156 10.57 -17.56 14.21
CA LYS A 156 12.03 -17.60 14.40
C LYS A 156 12.75 -18.62 13.51
N SER A 157 12.06 -19.68 13.09
CA SER A 157 12.60 -20.69 12.17
C SER A 157 12.91 -20.13 10.77
N LEU A 158 12.19 -19.09 10.33
CA LEU A 158 12.37 -18.45 9.02
C LEU A 158 13.44 -17.35 9.05
N HIS A 159 13.86 -16.89 10.24
CA HIS A 159 14.87 -15.82 10.37
C HIS A 159 16.25 -16.25 9.86
N HIS A 160 16.52 -17.56 9.83
CA HIS A 160 17.78 -18.12 9.35
C HIS A 160 17.83 -18.38 7.83
N GLU A 161 16.70 -18.29 7.12
CA GLU A 161 16.67 -18.49 5.65
C GLU A 161 16.98 -17.22 4.85
N PHE A 162 17.00 -16.06 5.51
CA PHE A 162 17.21 -14.75 4.87
C PHE A 162 18.52 -14.04 5.29
N LEU A 163 19.45 -14.77 5.92
CA LEU A 163 20.82 -14.33 6.24
C LEU A 163 21.84 -15.14 5.42
#